data_AF-A0A2D7JW74-F1
#
_entry.id   AF-A0A2D7JW74-F1
#
_cell.length_a   1.000
_cell.length_b   1.000
_cell.length_c   1.000
_cell.angle_alpha   90.00
_cell.angle_beta   90.00
_cell.angle_gamma   90.00
#
_symmetry.space_group_name_H-M   'P 1'
#
loop_
_entity.id
_entity.type
_entity.pdbx_description
1 polymer ?
#
loop_
_entity_poly.entity_id
_entity_poly.type
_entity_poly.pdbx_seq_one_letter_code
_entity_poly.pdbx_strand_id
1 'polypeptide(L)' 'MGNNADADDDGDGIVDESDNCPLVANADQADADNDGIGTACDADETEEETPSVPAISLAATGLVVLLASIITRRD' A
#
# COMPACT_ATOMS: atom_id res chain seq x y z
N MET A 1 -16.52 -12.09 20.98
CA MET A 1 -16.38 -11.44 19.67
C MET A 1 -16.20 -9.96 19.96
N GLY A 2 -14.99 -9.44 20.06
CA GLY A 2 -13.78 -9.98 20.68
C GLY A 2 -13.49 -9.17 21.96
N ASN A 3 -12.64 -9.71 22.82
CA ASN A 3 -11.91 -8.96 23.83
C ASN A 3 -10.47 -8.85 23.31
N ASN A 4 -9.68 -7.86 23.74
CA ASN A 4 -8.27 -7.63 23.32
C ASN A 4 -7.27 -8.75 23.70
N ALA A 5 -7.75 -9.99 23.73
CA ALA A 5 -7.11 -11.23 24.10
C ALA A 5 -7.64 -12.40 23.26
N ASP A 6 -8.53 -12.15 22.29
CA ASP A 6 -8.84 -13.08 21.20
C ASP A 6 -7.70 -12.99 20.15
N ALA A 7 -7.71 -13.86 19.15
CA ALA A 7 -6.82 -13.75 17.99
C ALA A 7 -7.51 -13.09 16.78
N ASP A 8 -8.76 -12.67 16.98
CA ASP A 8 -9.68 -12.02 16.04
C ASP A 8 -10.53 -11.07 16.91
N ASP A 9 -10.00 -9.89 17.16
CA ASP A 9 -10.51 -8.93 18.16
C ASP A 9 -11.86 -8.33 17.73
N ASP A 10 -12.19 -8.30 16.44
CA ASP A 10 -13.43 -7.73 15.90
C ASP A 10 -14.43 -8.77 15.37
N GLY A 11 -14.02 -10.02 15.22
CA GLY A 11 -14.85 -11.16 14.86
C GLY A 11 -15.22 -11.22 13.38
N ASP A 12 -14.40 -10.67 12.49
CA ASP A 12 -14.65 -10.65 11.04
C ASP A 12 -14.18 -11.93 10.32
N GLY A 13 -13.42 -12.78 11.01
CA GLY A 13 -12.90 -14.05 10.51
C GLY A 13 -11.46 -14.00 10.00
N ILE A 14 -10.80 -12.85 10.08
CA ILE A 14 -9.37 -12.65 9.85
C ILE A 14 -8.68 -12.54 11.21
N VAL A 15 -7.50 -13.15 11.34
CA VAL A 15 -6.74 -13.07 12.60
C VAL A 15 -6.00 -11.74 12.69
N ASP A 16 -5.83 -11.18 13.89
CA ASP A 16 -5.21 -9.86 14.12
C ASP A 16 -3.83 -9.71 13.46
N GLU A 17 -3.07 -10.81 13.32
CA GLU A 17 -1.75 -10.80 12.66
C GLU A 17 -1.81 -10.62 11.13
N SER A 18 -2.97 -10.84 10.52
CA SER A 18 -3.21 -10.76 9.07
C SER A 18 -4.34 -9.79 8.70
N ASP A 19 -4.91 -9.10 9.70
CA ASP A 19 -6.02 -8.17 9.54
C ASP A 19 -5.49 -6.75 9.34
N ASN A 20 -5.87 -6.11 8.23
CA ASN A 20 -5.52 -4.72 7.97
C ASN A 20 -6.36 -3.72 8.80
N CYS A 21 -7.34 -4.19 9.57
CA CYS A 21 -8.12 -3.44 10.55
C CYS A 21 -8.47 -4.26 11.81
N PRO A 22 -7.50 -4.62 12.69
CA PRO A 22 -7.71 -5.56 13.82
C PRO A 22 -8.81 -5.23 14.85
N LEU A 23 -9.46 -4.06 14.73
CA LEU A 23 -10.48 -3.58 15.65
C LEU A 23 -11.77 -3.15 14.92
N VAL A 24 -11.84 -3.28 13.59
CA VAL A 24 -12.94 -2.79 12.76
C VAL A 24 -13.26 -3.81 11.67
N ALA A 25 -14.29 -4.62 11.94
CA ALA A 25 -14.64 -5.74 11.08
C ALA A 25 -14.79 -5.38 9.59
N ASN A 26 -13.94 -6.00 8.76
CA ASN A 26 -13.85 -5.79 7.32
C ASN A 26 -13.37 -7.07 6.61
N ALA A 27 -14.22 -8.10 6.63
CA ALA A 27 -13.91 -9.45 6.12
C ALA A 27 -13.45 -9.53 4.64
N ASP A 28 -13.68 -8.49 3.83
CA ASP A 28 -13.19 -8.38 2.46
C ASP A 28 -11.77 -7.82 2.35
N GLN A 29 -11.21 -7.30 3.47
CA GLN A 29 -9.85 -6.78 3.62
C GLN A 29 -9.53 -5.76 2.52
N ALA A 30 -10.51 -4.91 2.19
CA ALA A 30 -10.34 -3.86 1.20
C ALA A 30 -9.29 -2.85 1.66
N ASP A 31 -8.40 -2.49 0.73
CA ASP A 31 -7.28 -1.58 0.89
C ASP A 31 -7.05 -0.95 -0.51
N ALA A 32 -7.56 0.27 -0.67
CA ALA A 32 -7.71 0.92 -1.98
C ALA A 32 -6.42 1.57 -2.48
N ASP A 33 -5.59 2.06 -1.58
CA ASP A 33 -4.33 2.74 -1.84
C ASP A 33 -3.09 1.86 -1.62
N ASN A 34 -3.29 0.65 -1.06
CA ASN A 34 -2.28 -0.36 -0.83
C ASN A 34 -1.19 0.06 0.15
N ASP A 35 -1.57 0.82 1.18
CA ASP A 35 -0.67 1.23 2.27
C ASP A 35 -0.59 0.20 3.42
N GLY A 36 -1.49 -0.79 3.41
CA GLY A 36 -1.59 -1.86 4.40
C GLY A 36 -2.56 -1.58 5.56
N ILE A 37 -3.28 -0.46 5.53
CA ILE A 37 -4.39 -0.13 6.42
C ILE A 37 -5.68 -0.35 5.63
N GLY A 38 -6.65 -1.05 6.24
CA GLY A 38 -7.90 -1.30 5.52
C GLY A 38 -8.74 -0.04 5.37
N THR A 39 -9.43 0.10 4.25
CA THR A 39 -10.35 1.21 3.95
C THR A 39 -11.42 1.43 5.04
N ALA A 40 -11.73 0.39 5.84
CA ALA A 40 -12.66 0.46 6.95
C ALA A 40 -12.12 1.24 8.17
N CYS A 41 -10.81 1.26 8.37
CA CYS A 41 -10.14 1.87 9.51
C CYS A 41 -9.09 2.92 9.13
N ASP A 42 -8.87 3.15 7.84
CA ASP A 42 -8.02 4.22 7.36
C ASP A 42 -8.75 5.58 7.37
N ALA A 43 -8.08 6.58 7.96
CA ALA A 43 -8.55 7.96 8.00
C ALA A 43 -8.04 8.79 6.81
N ASP A 44 -6.96 8.34 6.18
CA ASP A 44 -6.28 9.03 5.08
C ASP A 44 -6.95 8.74 3.71
N GLU A 45 -7.82 7.73 3.60
CA GLU A 45 -8.77 7.51 2.47
C GLU A 45 -9.53 8.78 2.01
N THR A 46 -9.70 9.77 2.90
CA THR A 46 -10.41 11.02 2.59
C THR A 46 -9.51 12.16 2.11
N GLU A 47 -8.20 12.01 2.23
CA GLU A 47 -7.21 13.04 1.93
C GLU A 47 -6.35 12.57 0.76
N GLU A 48 -6.69 13.04 -0.45
CA GLU A 48 -5.88 13.00 -1.69
C GLU A 48 -4.45 12.52 -1.44
N GLU A 49 -4.24 11.22 -1.61
CA GLU A 49 -3.03 10.49 -1.23
C GLU A 49 -1.79 11.27 -1.67
N THR A 50 -1.16 12.00 -0.73
CA THR A 50 0.22 12.41 -0.95
C THR A 50 1.01 11.13 -0.79
N PRO A 51 1.63 10.59 -1.86
CA PRO A 51 2.03 9.20 -1.90
C PRO A 51 2.93 8.90 -0.71
N SER A 52 2.42 8.07 0.20
CA SER A 52 3.10 7.54 1.39
C SER A 52 4.09 6.46 0.94
N VAL A 53 5.01 6.82 0.04
CA VAL A 53 6.11 5.94 -0.36
C VAL A 53 7.09 5.81 0.81
N PRO A 54 7.57 4.59 1.07
CA PRO A 54 9.00 4.43 1.16
C PRO A 54 9.51 3.33 0.21
N ALA A 55 10.39 3.77 -0.71
CA ALA A 55 11.44 3.01 -1.40
C ALA A 55 11.14 2.38 -2.80
N ILE A 56 11.90 2.90 -3.77
CA ILE A 56 12.27 2.31 -5.07
C ILE A 56 11.27 2.46 -6.23
N SER A 57 10.86 3.69 -6.53
CA SER A 57 10.85 4.11 -7.94
C SER A 57 12.23 4.69 -8.26
N LEU A 58 13.21 3.79 -8.43
CA LEU A 58 14.43 4.16 -9.13
C LEU A 58 13.97 4.62 -10.51
N ALA A 59 14.01 5.93 -10.71
CA ALA A 59 13.91 6.56 -12.02
C ALA A 59 14.95 5.93 -12.95
N ALA A 60 14.60 4.81 -13.57
CA ALA A 60 15.36 4.14 -14.62
C ALA A 60 14.89 4.58 -16.01
N THR A 61 14.01 5.58 -16.10
CA THR A 61 13.64 6.26 -17.33
C THR A 61 14.24 7.66 -17.34
N GLY A 62 15.51 7.79 -17.74
CA GLY A 62 16.08 9.12 -17.99
C GLY A 62 17.53 9.19 -18.40
N LEU A 63 18.41 8.33 -17.86
CA LEU A 63 19.85 8.39 -18.20
C LEU A 63 20.27 7.39 -19.29
N VAL A 64 19.56 6.28 -19.49
CA VAL A 64 19.90 5.29 -20.53
C VAL A 64 19.47 5.73 -21.94
N VAL A 65 18.43 6.57 -22.07
CA VAL A 65 18.01 7.14 -23.37
C VAL A 65 18.97 8.23 -23.87
N LEU A 66 19.74 8.84 -22.96
CA LEU A 66 20.80 9.78 -23.31
C LEU A 66 22.04 9.08 -23.89
N LEU A 67 22.31 7.82 -23.53
CA LEU A 67 23.40 7.04 -24.15
C LEU A 67 23.03 6.51 -25.54
N ALA A 68 21.77 6.15 -25.79
CA ALA A 68 21.33 5.72 -27.13
C ALA A 68 21.28 6.87 -28.15
N SER A 69 21.06 8.11 -27.71
CA SER A 69 21.02 9.29 -28.58
C SER A 69 22.42 9.86 -28.93
N ILE A 70 23.47 9.41 -28.23
CA ILE A 70 24.87 9.81 -28.51
C ILE A 70 25.54 8.84 -29.50
N ILE A 71 25.03 7.63 -29.69
CA ILE A 71 25.62 6.63 -30.61
C ILE A 71 25.12 6.79 -32.06
N THR A 72 24.04 7.55 -32.33
CA THR A 72 23.50 7.71 -33.69
C THR A 72 23.91 9.00 -34.41
N ARG A 73 25.06 9.62 -34.08
CA ARG A 73 25.64 10.68 -34.93
C ARG A 73 27.13 10.49 -35.18
N ARG A 74 27.48 9.83 -36.29
CA ARG A 74 28.42 10.35 -37.29
C ARG A 74 28.42 9.42 -38.52
N ASP A 75 28.39 10.06 -39.69
CA ASP A 75 28.64 9.51 -41.02
C ASP A 75 29.86 8.57 -41.10
#